data_AF-A0A7C1TUX5-F1
#
_entry.id   AF-A0A7C1TUX5-F1
#
_cell.length_a   1.000
_cell.length_b   1.000
_cell.length_c   1.000
_cell.angle_alpha   90.00
_cell.angle_beta   90.00
_cell.angle_gamma   90.00
#
_symmetry.space_group_name_H-M   'P 1'
#
loop_
_entity.id
_entity.type
_entity.pdbx_description
1 polymer ?
#
loop_
_entity_poly.entity_id
_entity_poly.type
_entity_poly.pdbx_seq_one_letter_code
_entity_poly.pdbx_strand_id
1 'polypeptide(L)'
;MPRFLNHGNFLNNRLHLKLTGLNRIITPIITMKQSKKSFRHESLQDAETIQELLKSVARGFARGELLFSDEEDEIIMHPEGLMDLKVTSNQEENRHRINIRITWQIEKNNKKQNKSLRIK
;
A
#
# COMPACT_ATOMS: atom_id res chain seq x y z
N MET A 1 22.36 51.74 -7.65
CA MET A 1 23.73 51.92 -7.11
C MET A 1 24.12 50.65 -6.36
N PRO A 2 25.14 49.91 -6.82
CA PRO A 2 25.56 48.64 -6.24
C PRO A 2 26.61 48.85 -5.14
N ARG A 3 26.66 47.95 -4.15
CA ARG A 3 27.83 47.82 -3.25
C ARG A 3 28.56 46.52 -3.53
N PHE A 4 29.87 46.69 -3.63
CA PHE A 4 30.89 45.73 -3.99
C PHE A 4 31.16 44.70 -2.89
N LEU A 5 31.45 43.48 -3.36
CA LEU A 5 32.48 42.51 -2.93
C LEU A 5 33.08 42.63 -1.52
N ASN A 6 33.14 41.49 -0.83
CA ASN A 6 34.40 41.11 -0.18
C ASN A 6 34.71 39.62 -0.31
N HIS A 7 35.99 39.35 -0.55
CA HIS A 7 36.61 38.07 -0.86
C HIS A 7 36.84 37.22 0.39
N GLY A 8 36.87 35.89 0.19
CA GLY A 8 37.34 34.93 1.19
C GLY A 8 37.50 33.54 0.60
N ASN A 9 38.58 33.33 -0.16
CA ASN A 9 39.05 32.00 -0.57
C ASN A 9 39.51 31.19 0.65
N PHE A 10 38.94 30.00 0.85
CA PHE A 10 39.64 28.90 1.51
C PHE A 10 39.47 27.63 0.69
N LEU A 11 40.60 27.21 0.10
CA LEU A 11 40.79 25.94 -0.58
C LEU A 11 40.79 24.78 0.42
N ASN A 12 40.45 23.60 -0.12
CA ASN A 12 40.86 22.27 0.31
C ASN A 12 40.14 21.63 1.49
N ASN A 13 39.18 20.75 1.15
CA ASN A 13 39.30 19.36 1.58
C ASN A 13 38.66 18.41 0.54
N ARG A 14 39.54 17.93 -0.34
CA ARG A 14 39.33 16.80 -1.26
C ARG A 14 39.50 15.52 -0.46
N LEU A 15 38.41 14.85 -0.10
CA LEU A 15 38.47 13.46 0.37
C LEU A 15 38.12 12.52 -0.79
N HIS A 16 39.17 11.82 -1.21
CA HIS A 16 39.15 10.71 -2.17
C HIS A 16 38.06 9.70 -1.83
N LEU A 17 37.19 9.40 -2.82
CA LEU A 17 36.53 8.11 -2.91
C LEU A 17 37.61 7.03 -3.09
N LYS A 18 37.75 6.14 -2.11
CA LYS A 18 38.29 4.80 -2.34
C LYS A 18 37.12 3.85 -2.61
N LEU A 19 36.93 3.53 -3.89
CA LEU A 19 36.17 2.39 -4.33
C LEU A 19 36.97 1.12 -4.02
N THR A 20 36.51 0.36 -3.02
CA THR A 20 36.85 -1.06 -2.87
C THR A 20 35.55 -1.79 -2.59
N GLY A 21 35.18 -2.68 -3.51
CA GLY A 21 33.89 -3.36 -3.52
C GLY A 21 33.67 -4.30 -2.34
N LEU A 22 32.42 -4.36 -1.90
CA LEU A 22 31.78 -5.60 -1.47
C LEU A 22 30.25 -5.40 -1.53
N ASN A 23 29.57 -6.34 -2.19
CA ASN A 23 28.13 -6.49 -2.31
C ASN A 23 27.36 -6.09 -1.04
N ARG A 24 26.56 -5.02 -1.12
CA ARG A 24 25.44 -4.78 -0.20
C ARG A 24 24.35 -3.99 -0.93
N ILE A 25 23.52 -4.70 -1.72
CA ILE A 25 22.13 -4.27 -1.95
C ILE A 25 21.43 -4.44 -0.61
N ILE A 26 21.52 -3.41 0.25
CA ILE A 26 20.60 -3.30 1.39
C ILE A 26 19.41 -2.54 0.83
N THR A 27 18.47 -3.27 0.25
CA THR A 27 17.06 -2.87 0.34
C THR A 27 16.79 -2.64 1.83
N PRO A 28 16.21 -1.50 2.24
CA PRO A 28 15.69 -1.41 3.58
C PRO A 28 14.63 -2.50 3.69
N ILE A 29 14.95 -3.57 4.42
CA ILE A 29 13.95 -4.45 4.99
C ILE A 29 13.26 -3.54 5.98
N ILE A 30 12.20 -2.87 5.53
CA ILE A 30 11.19 -2.36 6.43
C ILE A 30 10.77 -3.60 7.20
N THR A 31 11.23 -3.70 8.43
CA THR A 31 10.87 -4.76 9.37
C THR A 31 9.38 -4.57 9.61
N MET A 32 8.59 -5.20 8.74
CA MET A 32 7.14 -5.26 8.82
C MET A 32 6.87 -6.16 10.02
N LYS A 33 6.76 -5.54 11.20
CA LYS A 33 6.18 -6.14 12.39
C LYS A 33 4.91 -6.81 11.88
N GLN A 34 4.78 -8.12 12.07
CA GLN A 34 3.58 -8.87 11.70
C GLN A 34 2.41 -8.31 12.51
N SER A 35 1.82 -7.21 12.04
CA SER A 35 0.61 -6.61 12.56
C SER A 35 -0.54 -7.56 12.26
N LYS A 36 -1.57 -7.54 13.10
CA LYS A 36 -2.73 -8.44 13.01
C LYS A 36 -3.22 -8.55 11.55
N LYS A 37 -3.68 -9.75 11.16
CA LYS A 37 -4.24 -10.01 9.81
C LYS A 37 -5.60 -9.34 9.56
N SER A 38 -6.12 -8.52 10.47
CA SER A 38 -7.46 -7.97 10.42
C SER A 38 -7.51 -6.54 10.97
N PHE A 39 -8.11 -5.63 10.19
CA PHE A 39 -8.43 -4.26 10.58
C PHE A 39 -9.95 -4.13 10.72
N ARG A 40 -10.42 -3.46 11.78
CA ARG A 40 -11.85 -3.18 11.99
C ARG A 40 -11.99 -1.77 12.54
N HIS A 41 -12.68 -0.92 11.80
CA HIS A 41 -13.06 0.42 12.21
C HIS A 41 -14.58 0.53 12.23
N GLU A 42 -15.14 1.09 13.31
CA GLU A 42 -16.57 1.35 13.47
C GLU A 42 -16.77 2.78 13.94
N SER A 43 -17.57 3.55 13.21
CA SER A 43 -17.92 4.93 13.58
C SER A 43 -19.32 5.29 13.08
N LEU A 44 -19.92 6.30 13.72
CA LEU A 44 -21.16 6.93 13.27
C LEU A 44 -20.79 8.18 12.48
N GLN A 45 -21.17 8.24 11.22
CA GLN A 45 -20.79 9.29 10.28
C GLN A 45 -22.00 9.75 9.46
N ASP A 46 -21.93 10.95 8.92
CA ASP A 46 -22.91 11.45 7.95
C ASP A 46 -22.66 10.90 6.53
N ALA A 47 -23.60 11.17 5.62
CA ALA A 47 -23.55 10.66 4.25
C ALA A 47 -22.34 11.19 3.45
N GLU A 48 -21.92 12.44 3.71
CA GLU A 48 -20.79 13.07 3.04
C GLU A 48 -19.48 12.39 3.44
N THR A 49 -19.26 12.21 4.74
CA THR A 49 -18.08 11.53 5.28
C THR A 49 -18.03 10.07 4.82
N ILE A 50 -19.17 9.36 4.79
CA ILE A 50 -19.24 8.00 4.22
C ILE A 50 -18.85 8.01 2.74
N GLN A 51 -19.29 8.98 1.95
CA GLN A 51 -18.90 9.10 0.53
C GLN A 51 -17.39 9.32 0.38
N GLU A 52 -16.78 10.15 1.22
CA GLU A 52 -15.33 10.39 1.19
C GLU A 52 -14.52 9.15 1.57
N LEU A 53 -14.97 8.38 2.56
CA LEU A 53 -14.37 7.10 2.93
C LEU A 53 -14.44 6.11 1.76
N LEU A 54 -15.59 5.98 1.11
CA LEU A 54 -15.75 5.12 -0.07
C LEU A 54 -14.87 5.57 -1.25
N LYS A 55 -14.75 6.89 -1.50
CA LYS A 55 -13.82 7.44 -2.51
C LYS A 55 -12.37 7.08 -2.19
N SER A 56 -11.97 7.12 -0.92
CA SER A 56 -10.62 6.77 -0.50
C SER A 56 -10.30 5.29 -0.73
N VAL A 57 -11.25 4.39 -0.42
CA VAL A 57 -11.16 2.97 -0.78
C VAL A 57 -11.05 2.78 -2.29
N ALA A 58 -11.89 3.45 -3.08
CA ALA A 58 -11.83 3.37 -4.55
C ALA A 58 -10.49 3.86 -5.12
N ARG A 59 -9.93 4.95 -4.58
CA ARG A 59 -8.60 5.45 -4.96
C ARG A 59 -7.49 4.43 -4.63
N GLY A 60 -7.60 3.71 -3.51
CA GLY A 60 -6.65 2.66 -3.16
C GLY A 60 -6.64 1.51 -4.17
N PHE A 61 -7.83 1.04 -4.58
CA PHE A 61 -7.93 0.06 -5.67
C PHE A 61 -7.34 0.57 -6.98
N ALA A 62 -7.61 1.83 -7.36
CA ALA A 62 -7.06 2.42 -8.58
C ALA A 62 -5.53 2.51 -8.58
N ARG A 63 -4.90 2.65 -7.40
CA ARG A 63 -3.44 2.68 -7.24
C ARG A 63 -2.80 1.30 -7.06
N GLY A 64 -3.59 0.25 -6.82
CA GLY A 64 -3.08 -1.09 -6.51
C GLY A 64 -2.58 -1.26 -5.07
N GLU A 65 -2.96 -0.36 -4.16
CA GLU A 65 -2.56 -0.41 -2.75
C GLU A 65 -3.67 0.14 -1.84
N LEU A 66 -4.06 -0.68 -0.86
CA LEU A 66 -4.98 -0.31 0.20
C LEU A 66 -4.23 -0.24 1.53
N LEU A 67 -4.14 0.96 2.06
CA LEU A 67 -3.60 1.23 3.38
C LEU A 67 -4.76 1.44 4.36
N PHE A 68 -4.80 0.65 5.42
CA PHE A 68 -5.69 0.81 6.56
C PHE A 68 -4.86 1.08 7.80
N SER A 69 -5.17 2.15 8.52
CA SER A 69 -4.43 2.54 9.71
C SER A 69 -5.37 3.12 10.77
N ASP A 70 -5.14 2.79 12.02
CA ASP A 70 -5.70 3.47 13.19
C ASP A 70 -4.56 3.89 14.15
N GLU A 71 -4.88 4.23 15.40
CA GLU A 71 -3.90 4.67 16.39
C GLU A 71 -2.90 3.58 16.79
N GLU A 72 -3.27 2.30 16.64
CA GLU A 72 -2.49 1.17 17.15
C GLU A 72 -1.91 0.28 16.04
N ASP A 73 -2.62 0.17 14.91
CA ASP A 73 -2.39 -0.85 13.89
C ASP A 73 -2.39 -0.27 12.47
N GLU A 74 -1.56 -0.87 11.62
CA GLU A 74 -1.46 -0.59 10.18
C GLU A 74 -1.49 -1.90 9.39
N ILE A 75 -2.27 -1.93 8.31
CA ILE A 75 -2.33 -3.03 7.35
C ILE A 75 -2.25 -2.46 5.94
N ILE A 76 -1.31 -3.00 5.16
CA ILE A 76 -1.17 -2.73 3.73
C ILE A 76 -1.61 -3.99 2.97
N MET A 77 -2.46 -3.80 1.97
CA MET A 77 -2.87 -4.86 1.05
C MET A 77 -2.65 -4.41 -0.40
N HIS A 78 -2.27 -5.36 -1.26
CA HIS A 78 -2.06 -5.14 -2.68
C HIS A 78 -3.12 -5.91 -3.47
N PRO A 79 -4.20 -5.25 -3.91
CA PRO A 79 -5.19 -5.85 -4.79
C PRO A 79 -4.57 -6.20 -6.14
N GLU A 80 -4.74 -7.44 -6.58
CA GLU A 80 -4.22 -7.93 -7.85
C GLU A 80 -5.19 -8.94 -8.49
N GLY A 81 -5.02 -9.16 -9.79
CA GLY A 81 -5.78 -10.16 -10.54
C GLY A 81 -7.28 -9.88 -10.61
N LEU A 82 -8.06 -10.96 -10.67
CA LEU A 82 -9.52 -10.90 -10.69
C LEU A 82 -10.08 -10.76 -9.28
N MET A 83 -11.13 -9.96 -9.15
CA MET A 83 -11.78 -9.67 -7.89
C MET A 83 -13.27 -10.00 -7.95
N ASP A 84 -13.76 -10.63 -6.90
CA ASP A 84 -15.18 -10.84 -6.67
C ASP A 84 -15.75 -9.64 -5.92
N LEU A 85 -16.78 -9.00 -6.49
CA LEU A 85 -17.58 -7.97 -5.84
C LEU A 85 -18.95 -8.53 -5.48
N LYS A 86 -19.30 -8.45 -4.19
CA LYS A 86 -20.65 -8.74 -3.70
C LYS A 86 -21.22 -7.50 -3.02
N VAL A 87 -22.39 -7.06 -3.48
CA VAL A 87 -23.17 -5.98 -2.87
C VAL A 87 -24.50 -6.57 -2.39
N THR A 88 -24.82 -6.37 -1.12
CA THR A 88 -26.12 -6.78 -0.56
C THR A 88 -26.74 -5.62 0.17
N SER A 89 -28.04 -5.40 -0.02
CA SER A 89 -28.84 -4.42 0.72
C SER A 89 -29.93 -5.12 1.52
N ASN A 90 -30.18 -4.66 2.74
CA ASN A 90 -31.33 -5.03 3.56
C ASN A 90 -32.02 -3.76 4.05
N GLN A 91 -33.35 -3.76 3.99
CA GLN A 91 -34.21 -2.69 4.45
C GLN A 91 -35.22 -3.28 5.44
N GLU A 92 -35.14 -2.81 6.68
CA GLU A 92 -36.08 -3.05 7.77
C GLU A 92 -36.73 -1.71 8.14
N GLU A 93 -37.84 -1.73 8.91
CA GLU A 93 -38.64 -0.54 9.20
C GLU A 93 -37.84 0.67 9.75
N ASN A 94 -36.81 0.40 10.55
CA ASN A 94 -35.99 1.43 11.20
C ASN A 94 -34.50 1.34 10.84
N ARG A 95 -34.13 0.49 9.87
CA ARG A 95 -32.73 0.21 9.59
C ARG A 95 -32.50 -0.14 8.13
N HIS A 96 -31.66 0.65 7.49
CA HIS A 96 -31.12 0.34 6.17
C HIS A 96 -29.67 -0.09 6.32
N ARG A 97 -29.29 -1.17 5.63
CA ARG A 97 -27.92 -1.68 5.63
C ARG A 97 -27.49 -2.01 4.21
N ILE A 98 -26.31 -1.54 3.84
CA ILE A 98 -25.59 -1.97 2.65
C ILE A 98 -24.30 -2.66 3.12
N ASN A 99 -24.01 -3.82 2.56
CA ASN A 99 -22.72 -4.49 2.70
C ASN A 99 -22.05 -4.51 1.33
N ILE A 100 -20.82 -4.00 1.27
CA ILE A 100 -19.95 -4.09 0.10
C ILE A 100 -18.79 -5.00 0.49
N ARG A 101 -18.62 -6.09 -0.24
CA ARG A 101 -17.53 -7.05 -0.04
C ARG A 101 -16.76 -7.20 -1.33
N ILE A 102 -15.46 -6.98 -1.25
CA ILE A 102 -14.50 -7.20 -2.34
C ILE A 102 -13.53 -8.28 -1.87
N THR A 103 -13.25 -9.26 -2.73
CA THR A 103 -12.34 -10.36 -2.40
C THR A 103 -11.48 -10.68 -3.62
N TRP A 104 -10.19 -10.89 -3.40
CA TRP A 104 -9.26 -11.34 -4.44
C TRP A 104 -8.37 -12.45 -3.89
N GLN A 105 -7.83 -13.26 -4.80
CA GLN A 105 -6.88 -14.31 -4.46
C GLN A 105 -5.48 -13.85 -4.83
N ILE A 106 -4.54 -14.02 -3.91
CA ILE A 106 -3.13 -13.78 -4.18
C ILE A 106 -2.61 -14.99 -4.96
N GLU A 107 -2.30 -14.81 -6.24
CA GLU A 107 -1.71 -15.88 -7.03
C GLU A 107 -0.30 -16.14 -6.51
N LYS A 108 -0.15 -17.21 -5.71
CA LYS A 108 1.18 -17.73 -5.42
C LYS A 108 1.75 -18.19 -6.74
N ASN A 109 2.73 -17.44 -7.23
CA ASN A 109 3.50 -17.70 -8.45
C ASN A 109 4.33 -18.99 -8.27
N ASN A 110 3.65 -20.13 -8.13
CA ASN A 110 4.24 -21.44 -8.19
C ASN A 110 4.50 -21.66 -9.67
N LYS A 111 5.75 -21.43 -10.10
CA LYS A 111 6.26 -21.84 -11.41
C LYS A 111 5.81 -23.28 -11.67
N LYS A 112 4.69 -23.47 -12.37
CA LYS A 112 4.19 -24.78 -12.78
C LYS A 112 5.23 -25.34 -13.73
N GLN A 113 6.02 -26.28 -13.25
CA GLN A 113 6.82 -27.13 -14.13
C GLN A 113 5.81 -27.82 -15.07
N ASN A 114 5.93 -27.55 -16.36
CA ASN A 114 5.11 -28.13 -17.42
C ASN A 114 5.21 -29.66 -17.37
N LYS A 115 4.31 -30.33 -16.64
CA LYS A 115 4.13 -31.77 -16.79
C LYS A 115 3.19 -31.98 -17.97
N SER A 116 3.78 -32.37 -19.10
CA SER A 116 3.07 -32.78 -20.31
C SER A 116 2.03 -33.85 -19.97
N LEU A 117 0.76 -33.56 -20.23
CA LEU A 117 -0.33 -34.51 -20.13
C LEU A 117 -0.21 -35.49 -21.31
N ARG A 118 0.13 -36.75 -21.02
CA ARG A 118 0.03 -37.84 -22.00
C ARG A 118 -1.36 -38.46 -21.87
N ILE A 119 -2.19 -38.25 -22.88
CA ILE A 119 -3.46 -38.97 -23.05
C ILE A 119 -3.12 -40.34 -23.67
N LYS A 120 -3.65 -41.41 -23.10
CA LYS A 120 -3.64 -42.77 -23.68
C LYS A 120 -5.00 -43.06 -24.29
#